data_AF-A0A3Q7FGU9-F1
#
_entry.id   AF-A0A3Q7FGU9-F1
#
_cell.length_a   1.000
_cell.length_b   1.000
_cell.length_c   1.000
_cell.angle_alpha   90.00
_cell.angle_beta   90.00
_cell.angle_gamma   90.00
#
_symmetry.space_group_name_H-M   'P 1'
#
loop_
_entity.id
_entity.type
_entity.pdbx_description
1 polymer ?
#
loop_
_entity_poly.entity_id
_entity_poly.type
_entity_poly.pdbx_seq_one_letter_code
_entity_poly.pdbx_strand_id
1 'polypeptide(L)'
;MAEEICFFTKDALIIKPPKKSPALLRMIVIVFAMVCGVYICSTCLKQTNTETTRKLLNIEVIERPCHEYDTDRSQIPYLHYPKPKTFSRAECSCNPVRLFAVLSAQRSGSGWFETLLNSHINITSNGEIFSVKERRENASSILRTLDMVYNLDLFTSASKNHCSAAVGFKWMLNQGLIQYHKEIVEYFNNKGVSVIFLFRRNLLRRMVSVLANSYDRYARLLNGTHKSHVHSIEEASTLAKYKPEIDTTLLITDLKRMEASTKQALEYFNSTRNIFLYYEDLIRDHTKLGDVVEFLRLPQMNLTSRQVKIHSGPLQEHIKNWDDVNKTLKGTAYENFLDY
;
A
#
# COMPACT_ATOMS: atom_id res chain seq x y z
N MET A 1 -34.61 38.36 52.31
CA MET A 1 -35.28 39.04 53.43
C MET A 1 -34.38 40.18 53.86
N ALA A 2 -34.74 41.45 53.85
CA ALA A 2 -36.04 42.11 53.74
C ALA A 2 -35.91 43.39 52.89
N GLU A 3 -37.01 43.80 52.26
CA GLU A 3 -37.20 45.17 51.74
C GLU A 3 -37.51 46.10 52.91
N GLU A 4 -36.96 47.32 52.90
CA GLU A 4 -37.60 48.49 53.51
C GLU A 4 -37.49 49.68 52.55
N ILE A 5 -38.65 50.22 52.22
CA ILE A 5 -38.87 51.50 51.55
C ILE A 5 -39.13 52.53 52.66
N CYS A 6 -38.51 53.71 52.61
CA CYS A 6 -39.02 54.89 53.31
C CYS A 6 -38.74 56.19 52.55
N PHE A 7 -39.69 57.13 52.64
CA PHE A 7 -39.88 58.33 51.83
C PHE A 7 -39.07 59.56 52.30
N PHE A 8 -38.71 60.38 51.30
CA PHE A 8 -38.34 61.82 51.26
C PHE A 8 -38.06 62.63 52.55
N THR A 9 -36.89 63.28 52.57
CA THR A 9 -36.72 64.72 52.89
C THR A 9 -35.37 65.23 52.35
N LYS A 10 -35.31 66.52 51.98
CA LYS A 10 -34.16 67.25 51.43
C LYS A 10 -32.85 67.02 52.20
N ASP A 11 -31.81 66.54 51.53
CA ASP A 11 -30.50 67.21 51.38
C ASP A 11 -29.44 66.25 50.77
N ALA A 12 -28.71 66.78 49.78
CA ALA A 12 -27.47 66.29 49.14
C ALA A 12 -27.12 64.78 49.22
N LEU A 13 -27.34 64.03 48.13
CA LEU A 13 -26.86 62.66 47.96
C LEU A 13 -25.53 62.64 47.19
N ILE A 14 -24.42 62.71 47.93
CA ILE A 14 -23.06 62.50 47.38
C ILE A 14 -22.86 60.98 47.18
N ILE A 15 -22.93 60.53 45.93
CA ILE A 15 -22.59 59.14 45.56
C ILE A 15 -21.06 59.02 45.56
N LYS A 16 -20.49 58.47 46.64
CA LYS A 16 -19.08 58.05 46.65
C LYS A 16 -18.92 56.77 45.81
N PRO A 17 -17.95 56.70 44.89
CA PRO A 17 -17.68 55.47 44.15
C PRO A 17 -17.22 54.38 45.14
N PRO A 18 -17.59 53.11 44.95
CA PRO A 18 -17.12 52.04 45.81
C PRO A 18 -15.59 51.97 45.68
N LYS A 19 -14.90 52.18 46.81
CA LYS A 19 -13.45 51.91 46.90
C LYS A 19 -13.24 50.46 46.51
N LYS A 20 -12.72 50.21 45.30
CA LYS A 20 -12.22 48.90 44.90
C LYS A 20 -11.13 48.52 45.89
N SER A 21 -11.48 47.63 46.81
CA SER A 21 -10.58 47.09 47.81
C SER A 21 -9.39 46.45 47.10
N PRO A 22 -8.15 46.91 47.33
CA PRO A 22 -6.95 46.30 46.74
C PRO A 22 -6.83 44.82 47.11
N ALA A 23 -7.41 44.41 48.25
CA ALA A 23 -7.45 43.03 48.69
C ALA A 23 -8.35 42.16 47.78
N LEU A 24 -9.50 42.67 47.35
CA LEU A 24 -10.40 41.93 46.45
C LEU A 24 -9.76 41.66 45.09
N LEU A 25 -9.04 42.65 44.55
CA LEU A 25 -8.32 42.50 43.28
C LEU A 25 -7.16 41.50 43.40
N ARG A 26 -6.41 41.55 44.51
CA ARG A 26 -5.35 40.58 44.81
C ARG A 26 -5.89 39.17 44.98
N MET A 27 -7.03 39.00 45.64
CA MET A 27 -7.68 37.70 45.79
C MET A 27 -8.14 37.12 44.44
N ILE A 28 -8.69 37.95 43.55
CA ILE A 28 -9.07 37.51 42.20
C ILE A 28 -7.84 37.05 41.40
N VAL A 29 -6.72 37.78 41.47
CA VAL A 29 -5.48 37.39 40.77
C VAL A 29 -4.93 36.07 41.30
N ILE A 30 -4.97 35.84 42.62
CA ILE A 30 -4.52 34.57 43.24
C ILE A 30 -5.40 33.40 42.78
N VAL A 31 -6.73 33.59 42.76
CA VAL A 31 -7.66 32.55 42.28
C VAL A 31 -7.41 32.24 40.81
N PHE A 32 -7.21 33.26 39.97
CA PHE A 32 -6.92 33.08 38.55
C PHE A 32 -5.58 32.34 38.34
N ALA A 33 -4.54 32.69 39.10
CA ALA A 33 -3.25 32.01 39.05
C ALA A 33 -3.36 30.53 39.47
N MET A 34 -4.15 30.21 40.50
CA MET A 34 -4.40 28.82 40.90
C MET A 34 -5.16 28.03 39.84
N VAL A 35 -6.21 28.60 39.23
CA VAL A 35 -6.97 27.94 38.16
C VAL A 35 -6.10 27.70 36.92
N CYS A 36 -5.31 28.70 36.51
CA CYS A 36 -4.36 28.55 35.42
C CYS A 36 -3.28 27.51 35.74
N GLY A 37 -2.74 27.51 36.97
CA GLY A 37 -1.76 26.52 37.41
C GLY A 37 -2.30 25.09 37.38
N VAL A 38 -3.53 24.87 37.87
CA VAL A 38 -4.20 23.57 37.80
C VAL A 38 -4.50 23.15 36.36
N TYR A 39 -4.93 24.09 35.51
CA TYR A 39 -5.19 23.82 34.09
C TYR A 39 -3.91 23.41 33.35
N ILE A 40 -2.83 24.19 33.50
CA ILE A 40 -1.52 23.89 32.90
C ILE A 40 -1.00 22.55 33.43
N CYS A 41 -1.08 22.32 34.74
CA CYS A 41 -0.64 21.06 35.33
C CYS A 41 -1.47 19.88 34.81
N SER A 42 -2.78 20.04 34.63
CA SER A 42 -3.68 19.02 34.07
C SER A 42 -3.38 18.73 32.59
N THR A 43 -3.11 19.76 31.78
CA THR A 43 -2.70 19.57 30.39
C THR A 43 -1.32 18.92 30.28
N CYS A 44 -0.36 19.31 31.12
CA CYS A 44 0.96 18.69 31.18
C CYS A 44 0.87 17.23 31.67
N LEU A 45 0.01 16.92 32.65
CA LEU A 45 -0.22 15.54 33.11
C LEU A 45 -0.86 14.69 32.00
N LYS A 46 -1.83 15.25 31.25
CA LYS A 46 -2.43 14.57 30.09
C LYS A 46 -1.40 14.31 29.00
N GLN A 47 -0.52 15.28 28.71
CA GLN A 47 0.52 15.15 27.70
C GLN A 47 1.56 14.10 28.11
N THR A 48 1.98 14.11 29.38
CA THR A 48 2.88 13.11 29.96
C THR A 48 2.22 11.73 29.99
N ASN A 49 0.93 11.63 30.33
CA ASN A 49 0.20 10.37 30.25
C ASN A 49 0.10 9.88 28.80
N THR A 50 -0.19 10.73 27.81
CA THR A 50 -0.22 10.28 26.40
C THR A 50 1.17 9.88 25.88
N GLU A 51 2.24 10.55 26.32
CA GLU A 51 3.61 10.13 26.00
C GLU A 51 3.99 8.85 26.74
N THR A 52 3.55 8.67 27.98
CA THR A 52 3.78 7.46 28.78
C THR A 52 2.96 6.31 28.23
N THR A 53 1.70 6.50 27.83
CA THR A 53 0.87 5.51 27.14
C THR A 53 1.43 5.19 25.75
N ARG A 54 1.97 6.17 25.00
CA ARG A 54 2.72 5.89 23.75
C ARG A 54 4.01 5.12 24.01
N LYS A 55 4.76 5.45 25.07
CA LYS A 55 5.95 4.70 25.49
C LYS A 55 5.60 3.32 26.02
N LEU A 56 4.48 3.14 26.72
CA LEU A 56 4.03 1.87 27.27
C LEU A 56 3.40 0.98 26.19
N LEU A 57 2.71 1.53 25.20
CA LEU A 57 2.29 0.81 23.98
C LEU A 57 3.48 0.39 23.13
N ASN A 58 4.59 1.14 23.17
CA ASN A 58 5.86 0.74 22.57
C ASN A 58 6.67 -0.25 23.46
N ILE A 59 6.30 -0.40 24.74
CA ILE A 59 6.89 -1.31 25.73
C ILE A 59 5.79 -2.24 26.25
N GLU A 60 4.91 -2.72 25.38
CA GLU A 60 4.27 -4.00 25.64
C GLU A 60 5.32 -5.04 25.29
N VAL A 61 6.03 -5.47 26.33
CA VAL A 61 7.01 -6.54 26.28
C VAL A 61 6.35 -7.72 25.58
N ILE A 62 6.72 -7.93 24.31
CA ILE A 62 6.48 -9.19 23.61
C ILE A 62 7.00 -10.26 24.56
N GLU A 63 6.12 -11.08 25.14
CA GLU A 63 6.54 -12.36 25.69
C GLU A 63 7.40 -13.02 24.62
N ARG A 64 8.71 -13.15 24.86
CA ARG A 64 9.69 -13.66 23.90
C ARG A 64 9.99 -15.13 24.22
N PRO A 65 9.20 -16.10 23.69
CA PRO A 65 9.51 -17.52 23.81
C PRO A 65 10.60 -17.96 22.83
N CYS A 66 11.03 -17.10 21.91
CA CYS A 66 11.94 -17.44 20.81
C CYS A 66 13.31 -16.80 21.04
N HIS A 67 14.37 -17.61 21.00
CA HIS A 67 15.74 -17.18 21.23
C HIS A 67 16.15 -16.06 20.26
N GLU A 68 16.59 -14.93 20.81
CA GLU A 68 17.31 -13.90 20.06
C GLU A 68 18.70 -14.46 19.70
N TYR A 69 18.87 -14.93 18.47
CA TYR A 69 20.19 -14.85 17.84
C TYR A 69 20.56 -13.38 17.67
N ASP A 70 21.86 -13.09 17.57
CA ASP A 70 22.50 -11.77 17.42
C ASP A 70 21.95 -10.99 16.20
N THR A 71 20.70 -10.54 16.33
CA THR A 71 19.91 -9.95 15.27
C THR A 71 20.10 -8.46 15.41
N ASP A 72 20.63 -7.83 14.35
CA ASP A 72 20.77 -6.38 14.29
C ASP A 72 19.46 -5.71 14.72
N ARG A 73 19.53 -4.86 15.75
CA ARG A 73 18.38 -4.14 16.32
C ARG A 73 17.61 -3.34 15.26
N SER A 74 18.28 -2.92 14.18
CA SER A 74 17.65 -2.25 13.04
C SER A 74 16.59 -3.10 12.33
N GLN A 75 16.68 -4.44 12.45
CA GLN A 75 15.80 -5.38 11.75
C GLN A 75 14.53 -5.72 12.53
N ILE A 76 14.53 -5.51 13.85
CA ILE A 76 13.42 -5.88 14.75
C ILE A 76 12.05 -5.35 14.26
N PRO A 77 11.93 -4.09 13.78
CA PRO A 77 10.63 -3.58 13.31
C PRO A 77 10.03 -4.31 12.09
N TYR A 78 10.83 -5.11 11.38
CA TYR A 78 10.43 -5.82 10.16
C TYR A 78 10.24 -7.33 10.39
N LEU A 79 10.43 -7.82 11.62
CA LEU A 79 10.30 -9.22 11.99
C LEU A 79 9.01 -9.41 12.77
N HIS A 80 8.07 -10.16 12.19
CA HIS A 80 6.77 -10.41 12.81
C HIS A 80 6.64 -11.86 13.22
N TYR A 81 5.89 -12.10 14.30
CA TYR A 81 5.54 -13.45 14.75
C TYR A 81 4.01 -13.59 14.72
N PRO A 82 3.41 -13.81 13.53
CA PRO A 82 1.97 -13.97 13.40
C PRO A 82 1.41 -15.05 14.32
N LYS A 83 0.21 -14.82 14.83
CA LYS A 83 -0.56 -15.78 15.65
C LYS A 83 -1.92 -15.98 14.96
N PRO A 84 -1.98 -16.80 13.88
CA PRO A 84 -3.22 -17.08 13.18
C PRO A 84 -4.26 -17.65 14.13
N LYS A 85 -5.53 -17.29 13.90
CA LYS A 85 -6.67 -17.77 14.68
C LYS A 85 -7.17 -19.13 14.19
N THR A 86 -6.91 -19.44 12.93
CA THR A 86 -7.48 -20.60 12.24
C THR A 86 -6.61 -21.86 12.35
N PHE A 87 -5.33 -21.72 12.71
CA PHE A 87 -4.43 -22.85 12.89
C PHE A 87 -3.26 -22.49 13.83
N SER A 88 -2.57 -23.51 14.35
CA SER A 88 -1.31 -23.32 15.08
C SER A 88 -0.12 -23.34 14.12
N ARG A 89 0.80 -22.37 14.26
CA ARG A 89 2.07 -22.37 13.51
C ARG A 89 3.04 -23.46 13.96
N ALA A 90 2.78 -24.15 15.07
CA ALA A 90 3.58 -25.26 15.60
C ALA A 90 5.09 -24.97 15.55
N GLU A 91 5.87 -25.77 14.82
CA GLU A 91 7.31 -25.62 14.63
C GLU A 91 7.73 -24.27 14.03
N CYS A 92 6.84 -23.62 13.26
CA CYS A 92 7.09 -22.31 12.66
C CYS A 92 6.82 -21.13 13.61
N SER A 93 6.33 -21.37 14.83
CA SER A 93 5.94 -20.31 15.77
C SER A 93 7.06 -19.31 16.06
N CYS A 94 8.30 -19.79 16.14
CA CYS A 94 9.50 -18.99 16.36
C CYS A 94 10.23 -18.52 15.09
N ASN A 95 9.68 -18.79 13.91
CA ASN A 95 10.24 -18.26 12.67
C ASN A 95 9.63 -16.87 12.40
N PRO A 96 10.43 -15.81 12.32
CA PRO A 96 9.91 -14.50 11.99
C PRO A 96 9.45 -14.45 10.53
N VAL A 97 8.44 -13.62 10.27
CA VAL A 97 7.84 -13.40 8.97
C VAL A 97 8.03 -11.94 8.59
N ARG A 98 8.52 -11.69 7.39
CA ARG A 98 8.62 -10.36 6.78
C ARG A 98 7.39 -10.09 5.92
N LEU A 99 6.88 -8.87 5.98
CA LEU A 99 5.67 -8.49 5.27
C LEU A 99 6.04 -7.76 3.99
N PHE A 100 5.35 -8.06 2.88
CA PHE A 100 5.52 -7.31 1.64
C PHE A 100 4.22 -7.04 0.91
N ALA A 101 4.26 -6.10 -0.03
CA ALA A 101 3.19 -5.82 -0.98
C ALA A 101 3.78 -5.49 -2.35
N VAL A 102 3.29 -6.15 -3.41
CA VAL A 102 3.68 -5.84 -4.79
C VAL A 102 2.70 -4.83 -5.37
N LEU A 103 3.10 -3.57 -5.49
CA LEU A 103 2.28 -2.50 -6.05
C LEU A 103 2.53 -2.39 -7.55
N SER A 104 1.47 -2.50 -8.34
CA SER A 104 1.58 -2.58 -9.80
C SER A 104 0.35 -2.02 -10.50
N ALA A 105 0.39 -1.97 -11.82
CA ALA A 105 -0.78 -1.69 -12.66
C ALA A 105 -1.10 -2.92 -13.51
N GLN A 106 -2.35 -3.04 -13.97
CA GLN A 106 -2.75 -4.16 -14.83
C GLN A 106 -1.82 -4.33 -16.02
N ARG A 107 -1.53 -5.60 -16.35
CA ARG A 107 -0.69 -6.00 -17.48
C ARG A 107 0.77 -5.50 -17.42
N SER A 108 1.26 -5.23 -16.21
CA SER A 108 2.66 -4.84 -15.97
C SER A 108 3.59 -6.01 -15.61
N GLY A 109 3.17 -7.26 -15.83
CA GLY A 109 3.98 -8.46 -15.54
C GLY A 109 3.88 -8.99 -14.11
N SER A 110 3.06 -8.39 -13.25
CA SER A 110 2.88 -8.81 -11.85
C SER A 110 2.35 -10.23 -11.67
N GLY A 111 1.55 -10.75 -12.62
CA GLY A 111 1.15 -12.16 -12.72
C GLY A 111 2.35 -13.11 -12.72
N TRP A 112 3.22 -12.92 -13.70
CA TRP A 112 4.44 -13.70 -13.89
C TRP A 112 5.41 -13.51 -12.71
N PHE A 113 5.63 -12.28 -12.27
CA PHE A 113 6.50 -11.98 -11.14
C PHE A 113 6.05 -12.66 -9.84
N GLU A 114 4.75 -12.69 -9.56
CA GLU A 114 4.22 -13.42 -8.41
C GLU A 114 4.50 -14.91 -8.49
N THR A 115 4.39 -15.53 -9.67
CA THR A 115 4.72 -16.96 -9.81
C THR A 115 6.20 -17.25 -9.54
N LEU A 116 7.09 -16.33 -9.90
CA LEU A 116 8.52 -16.40 -9.54
C LEU A 116 8.71 -16.31 -8.02
N LEU A 117 8.07 -15.34 -7.36
CA LEU A 117 8.15 -15.22 -5.90
C LEU A 117 7.62 -16.49 -5.22
N ASN A 118 6.49 -17.03 -5.67
CA ASN A 118 5.89 -18.23 -5.09
C ASN A 118 6.69 -19.52 -5.36
N SER A 119 7.61 -19.55 -6.33
CA SER A 119 8.53 -20.68 -6.48
C SER A 119 9.61 -20.72 -5.40
N HIS A 120 9.86 -19.62 -4.70
CA HIS A 120 10.74 -19.61 -3.54
C HIS A 120 10.05 -20.33 -2.37
N ILE A 121 10.73 -21.29 -1.74
CA ILE A 121 10.13 -22.08 -0.65
C ILE A 121 9.64 -21.18 0.49
N ASN A 122 10.44 -20.22 0.96
CA ASN A 122 10.05 -19.35 2.08
C ASN A 122 9.15 -18.13 1.75
N ILE A 123 8.66 -17.95 0.52
CA ILE A 123 7.81 -16.80 0.14
C ILE A 123 6.39 -17.26 -0.13
N THR A 124 5.40 -16.53 0.38
CA THR A 124 3.99 -16.68 0.02
C THR A 124 3.39 -15.34 -0.43
N SER A 125 3.02 -15.24 -1.71
CA SER A 125 2.24 -14.15 -2.28
C SER A 125 0.81 -14.61 -2.57
N ASN A 126 -0.16 -13.95 -1.95
CA ASN A 126 -1.57 -14.35 -1.90
C ASN A 126 -2.44 -13.83 -3.07
N GLY A 127 -1.86 -13.49 -4.23
CA GLY A 127 -2.61 -13.02 -5.38
C GLY A 127 -3.14 -11.58 -5.23
N GLU A 128 -4.13 -11.25 -6.05
CA GLU A 128 -4.85 -9.96 -6.03
C GLU A 128 -5.95 -9.95 -4.97
N ILE A 129 -5.57 -9.95 -3.69
CA ILE A 129 -6.55 -10.02 -2.59
C ILE A 129 -7.54 -8.85 -2.61
N PHE A 130 -7.14 -7.68 -3.11
CA PHE A 130 -7.96 -6.47 -3.21
C PHE A 130 -8.72 -6.35 -4.54
N SER A 131 -8.72 -7.38 -5.40
CA SER A 131 -9.66 -7.45 -6.54
C SER A 131 -11.12 -7.61 -6.10
N VAL A 132 -11.34 -8.15 -4.90
CA VAL A 132 -12.65 -8.29 -4.23
C VAL A 132 -13.11 -6.94 -3.66
N LYS A 133 -14.34 -6.51 -4.00
CA LYS A 133 -14.82 -5.14 -3.74
C LYS A 133 -14.99 -4.87 -2.24
N GLU A 134 -15.55 -5.84 -1.54
CA GLU A 134 -15.87 -5.83 -0.10
C GLU A 134 -14.64 -5.54 0.76
N ARG A 135 -13.47 -6.02 0.32
CA ARG A 135 -12.18 -5.82 1.00
C ARG A 135 -11.63 -4.40 0.86
N ARG A 136 -12.16 -3.60 -0.07
CA ARG A 136 -11.69 -2.24 -0.37
C ARG A 136 -12.80 -1.18 -0.36
N GLU A 137 -13.93 -1.45 0.28
CA GLU A 137 -15.04 -0.50 0.36
C GLU A 137 -14.66 0.81 1.05
N ASN A 138 -13.85 0.71 2.11
CA ASN A 138 -13.35 1.83 2.90
C ASN A 138 -12.00 1.49 3.54
N ALA A 139 -11.35 2.48 4.16
CA ALA A 139 -10.07 2.31 4.84
C ALA A 139 -10.12 1.20 5.91
N SER A 140 -11.16 1.13 6.74
CA SER A 140 -11.29 0.11 7.78
C SER A 140 -11.36 -1.32 7.21
N SER A 141 -12.10 -1.53 6.11
CA SER A 141 -12.13 -2.82 5.40
C SER A 141 -10.76 -3.21 4.85
N ILE A 142 -10.00 -2.23 4.37
CA ILE A 142 -8.62 -2.44 3.88
C ILE A 142 -7.72 -2.87 5.02
N LEU A 143 -7.68 -2.10 6.12
CA LEU A 143 -6.81 -2.39 7.26
C LEU A 143 -7.13 -3.75 7.89
N ARG A 144 -8.41 -4.09 8.02
CA ARG A 144 -8.85 -5.42 8.47
C ARG A 144 -8.33 -6.53 7.54
N THR A 145 -8.37 -6.32 6.23
CA THR A 145 -7.88 -7.29 5.25
C THR A 145 -6.36 -7.43 5.34
N LEU A 146 -5.62 -6.33 5.55
CA LEU A 146 -4.18 -6.34 5.77
C LEU A 146 -3.83 -7.13 7.03
N ASP A 147 -4.55 -6.93 8.13
CA ASP A 147 -4.35 -7.69 9.36
C ASP A 147 -4.62 -9.18 9.14
N MET A 148 -5.67 -9.54 8.40
CA MET A 148 -5.96 -10.95 8.08
C MET A 148 -4.83 -11.61 7.28
N VAL A 149 -4.33 -10.97 6.22
CA VAL A 149 -3.27 -11.58 5.38
C VAL A 149 -1.95 -11.66 6.14
N TYR A 150 -1.58 -10.63 6.90
CA TYR A 150 -0.31 -10.60 7.62
C TYR A 150 -0.34 -11.39 8.93
N ASN A 151 -1.52 -11.67 9.49
CA ASN A 151 -1.68 -12.64 10.58
C ASN A 151 -1.79 -14.09 10.08
N LEU A 152 -1.70 -14.33 8.76
CA LEU A 152 -1.84 -15.63 8.11
C LEU A 152 -3.24 -16.25 8.17
N ASP A 153 -4.28 -15.45 8.43
CA ASP A 153 -5.66 -15.91 8.51
C ASP A 153 -6.36 -16.00 7.14
N LEU A 154 -5.73 -15.48 6.07
CA LEU A 154 -6.29 -15.50 4.73
C LEU A 154 -5.87 -16.77 3.97
N PHE A 155 -6.81 -17.69 3.77
CA PHE A 155 -6.59 -18.87 2.93
C PHE A 155 -6.71 -18.53 1.45
N THR A 156 -5.67 -18.85 0.69
CA THR A 156 -5.65 -18.73 -0.77
C THR A 156 -5.04 -19.99 -1.37
N SER A 157 -5.11 -20.15 -2.70
CA SER A 157 -4.40 -21.23 -3.38
C SER A 157 -2.87 -21.14 -3.26
N ALA A 158 -2.33 -20.01 -2.77
CA ALA A 158 -0.91 -19.83 -2.51
C ALA A 158 -0.50 -20.27 -1.09
N SER A 159 -1.44 -20.65 -0.22
CA SER A 159 -1.14 -21.17 1.11
C SER A 159 -0.25 -22.40 1.02
N LYS A 160 0.82 -22.44 1.83
CA LYS A 160 1.83 -23.50 1.81
C LYS A 160 1.81 -24.26 3.14
N ASN A 161 2.15 -25.54 3.10
CA ASN A 161 2.17 -26.43 4.27
C ASN A 161 3.52 -26.40 5.04
N HIS A 162 4.42 -25.48 4.70
CA HIS A 162 5.70 -25.30 5.39
C HIS A 162 5.83 -23.85 5.87
N CYS A 163 6.85 -23.55 6.69
CA CYS A 163 7.07 -22.21 7.21
C CYS A 163 7.35 -21.20 6.07
N SER A 164 6.61 -20.10 6.04
CA SER A 164 6.95 -18.93 5.21
C SER A 164 7.73 -17.92 6.05
N ALA A 165 8.81 -17.37 5.47
CA ALA A 165 9.60 -16.30 6.09
C ALA A 165 9.27 -14.93 5.48
N ALA A 166 8.58 -14.88 4.34
CA ALA A 166 7.99 -13.66 3.81
C ALA A 166 6.57 -13.90 3.30
N VAL A 167 5.64 -13.00 3.66
CA VAL A 167 4.24 -13.07 3.29
C VAL A 167 3.77 -11.74 2.73
N GLY A 168 3.04 -11.82 1.62
CA GLY A 168 2.52 -10.66 0.94
C GLY A 168 1.45 -11.01 -0.07
N PHE A 169 1.23 -10.07 -0.97
CA PHE A 169 0.22 -10.15 -2.02
C PHE A 169 0.52 -9.10 -3.08
N LYS A 170 -0.25 -9.10 -4.16
CA LYS A 170 -0.17 -8.06 -5.19
C LYS A 170 -1.37 -7.13 -5.12
N TRP A 171 -1.14 -5.86 -5.44
CA TRP A 171 -2.17 -4.83 -5.37
C TRP A 171 -2.07 -3.93 -6.60
N MET A 172 -3.17 -3.84 -7.35
CA MET A 172 -3.23 -2.96 -8.50
C MET A 172 -3.59 -1.53 -8.10
N LEU A 173 -3.00 -0.53 -8.75
CA LEU A 173 -3.20 0.90 -8.42
C LEU A 173 -4.69 1.31 -8.41
N ASN A 174 -5.50 0.70 -9.28
CA ASN A 174 -6.93 0.97 -9.41
C ASN A 174 -7.82 0.21 -8.40
N GLN A 175 -7.26 -0.53 -7.46
CA GLN A 175 -7.99 -1.31 -6.45
C GLN A 175 -8.01 -0.61 -5.08
N GLY A 176 -8.29 0.70 -5.07
CA GLY A 176 -8.43 1.49 -3.82
C GLY A 176 -7.10 1.94 -3.19
N LEU A 177 -5.95 1.50 -3.72
CA LEU A 177 -4.61 1.84 -3.22
C LEU A 177 -4.37 3.35 -3.20
N ILE A 178 -4.65 4.04 -4.31
CA ILE A 178 -4.44 5.49 -4.45
C ILE A 178 -5.45 6.28 -3.61
N GLN A 179 -6.68 5.77 -3.50
CA GLN A 179 -7.77 6.43 -2.78
C GLN A 179 -7.50 6.50 -1.27
N TYR A 180 -7.04 5.40 -0.68
CA TYR A 180 -6.81 5.26 0.77
C TYR A 180 -5.32 5.24 1.13
N HIS A 181 -4.50 5.95 0.33
CA HIS A 181 -3.04 5.87 0.45
C HIS A 181 -2.51 6.30 1.83
N LYS A 182 -3.15 7.27 2.50
CA LYS A 182 -2.66 7.79 3.79
C LYS A 182 -2.68 6.70 4.86
N GLU A 183 -3.83 6.04 5.00
CA GLU A 183 -4.05 4.97 5.97
C GLU A 183 -3.17 3.76 5.65
N ILE A 184 -2.99 3.44 4.36
CA ILE A 184 -2.15 2.32 3.92
C ILE A 184 -0.67 2.61 4.19
N VAL A 185 -0.18 3.81 3.89
CA VAL A 185 1.22 4.20 4.12
C VAL A 185 1.53 4.22 5.62
N GLU A 186 0.61 4.75 6.44
CA GLU A 186 0.74 4.69 7.89
C GLU A 186 0.81 3.25 8.38
N TYR A 187 -0.08 2.37 7.91
CA TYR A 187 -0.04 0.95 8.24
C TYR A 187 1.29 0.30 7.80
N PHE A 188 1.74 0.55 6.57
CA PHE A 188 2.96 -0.05 6.02
C PHE A 188 4.19 0.37 6.83
N ASN A 189 4.29 1.64 7.22
CA ASN A 189 5.39 2.13 8.05
C ASN A 189 5.33 1.55 9.46
N ASN A 190 4.15 1.52 10.08
CA ASN A 190 3.96 0.98 11.43
C ASN A 190 4.24 -0.53 11.51
N LYS A 191 3.93 -1.27 10.44
CA LYS A 191 4.12 -2.73 10.35
C LYS A 191 5.37 -3.13 9.59
N GLY A 192 6.26 -2.20 9.20
CA GLY A 192 7.47 -2.55 8.45
C GLY A 192 7.21 -3.30 7.13
N VAL A 193 6.12 -3.00 6.42
CA VAL A 193 5.81 -3.66 5.15
C VAL A 193 6.80 -3.21 4.07
N SER A 194 7.42 -4.18 3.40
CA SER A 194 8.31 -3.95 2.28
C SER A 194 7.53 -3.81 0.97
N VAL A 195 7.62 -2.65 0.34
CA VAL A 195 6.89 -2.33 -0.90
C VAL A 195 7.74 -2.66 -2.12
N ILE A 196 7.21 -3.48 -3.01
CA ILE A 196 7.85 -3.81 -4.29
C ILE A 196 7.03 -3.17 -5.40
N PHE A 197 7.55 -2.12 -6.03
CA PHE A 197 6.94 -1.56 -7.22
C PHE A 197 7.37 -2.35 -8.45
N LEU A 198 6.38 -2.80 -9.23
CA LEU A 198 6.63 -3.43 -10.52
C LEU A 198 5.78 -2.76 -11.59
N PHE A 199 6.43 -2.06 -12.51
CA PHE A 199 5.77 -1.42 -13.63
C PHE A 199 6.33 -1.88 -14.96
N ARG A 200 5.63 -1.53 -16.04
CA ARG A 200 6.06 -1.81 -17.40
C ARG A 200 6.43 -0.50 -18.07
N ARG A 201 7.65 -0.41 -18.58
CA ARG A 201 8.22 0.81 -19.16
C ARG A 201 7.52 1.15 -20.47
N ASN A 202 7.28 0.17 -21.33
CA ASN A 202 6.54 0.41 -22.58
C ASN A 202 5.02 0.43 -22.32
N LEU A 203 4.46 1.62 -22.20
CA LEU A 203 3.04 1.85 -21.91
C LEU A 203 2.12 1.54 -23.11
N LEU A 204 2.58 1.74 -24.35
CA LEU A 204 1.83 1.36 -25.55
C LEU A 204 1.65 -0.16 -25.62
N ARG A 205 2.72 -0.93 -25.42
CA ARG A 205 2.68 -2.39 -25.36
C ARG A 205 1.83 -2.88 -24.18
N ARG A 206 1.82 -2.15 -23.06
CA ARG A 206 0.89 -2.42 -21.95
C ARG A 206 -0.57 -2.21 -22.39
N MET A 207 -0.87 -1.09 -23.07
CA MET A 207 -2.20 -0.77 -23.58
C MET A 207 -2.72 -1.87 -24.53
N VAL A 208 -1.90 -2.31 -25.49
CA VAL A 208 -2.23 -3.44 -26.38
C VAL A 208 -2.60 -4.68 -25.55
N SER A 209 -1.81 -5.01 -24.53
CA SER A 209 -2.11 -6.16 -23.68
C SER A 209 -3.38 -5.99 -22.83
N VAL A 210 -3.76 -4.77 -22.45
CA VAL A 210 -5.01 -4.49 -21.73
C VAL A 210 -6.20 -4.70 -22.67
N LEU A 211 -6.14 -4.13 -23.87
CA LEU A 211 -7.20 -4.24 -24.87
C LEU A 211 -7.42 -5.69 -25.31
N ALA A 212 -6.34 -6.42 -25.60
CA ALA A 212 -6.42 -7.83 -25.96
C ALA A 212 -7.00 -8.70 -24.84
N ASN A 213 -6.61 -8.47 -23.58
CA ASN A 213 -7.18 -9.19 -22.44
C ASN A 213 -8.67 -8.85 -22.23
N SER A 214 -9.06 -7.59 -22.45
CA SER A 214 -10.45 -7.16 -22.37
C SER A 214 -11.31 -7.83 -23.45
N TYR A 215 -10.79 -7.95 -24.66
CA TYR A 215 -11.45 -8.65 -25.75
C TYR A 215 -11.68 -10.14 -25.43
N ASP A 216 -10.63 -10.84 -24.97
CA ASP A 216 -10.72 -12.26 -24.63
C ASP A 216 -11.72 -12.56 -23.50
N ARG A 217 -12.00 -11.59 -22.62
CA ARG A 217 -13.04 -11.73 -21.58
C ARG A 217 -14.41 -12.07 -22.16
N TYR A 218 -14.70 -11.57 -23.37
CA TYR A 218 -15.96 -11.82 -24.08
C TYR A 218 -15.80 -12.88 -25.16
N ALA A 219 -14.74 -12.77 -25.97
CA ALA A 219 -14.49 -13.67 -27.09
C ALA A 219 -14.10 -15.09 -26.67
N ARG A 220 -13.48 -15.25 -25.47
CA ARG A 220 -13.14 -16.54 -24.86
C ARG A 220 -12.41 -17.47 -25.84
N LEU A 221 -11.30 -16.98 -26.38
CA LEU A 221 -10.61 -17.57 -27.54
C LEU A 221 -10.02 -18.96 -27.27
N LEU A 222 -9.89 -19.35 -26.00
CA LEU A 222 -9.37 -20.66 -25.60
C LEU A 222 -10.51 -21.53 -25.08
N ASN A 223 -11.12 -22.29 -26.01
CA ASN A 223 -12.18 -23.27 -25.71
C ASN A 223 -13.33 -22.68 -24.87
N GLY A 224 -13.78 -21.46 -25.17
CA GLY A 224 -14.89 -20.83 -24.44
C GLY A 224 -14.53 -20.39 -23.02
N THR A 225 -13.23 -20.31 -22.69
CA THR A 225 -12.72 -19.82 -21.41
C THR A 225 -11.85 -18.56 -21.61
N HIS A 226 -12.04 -17.56 -20.75
CA HIS A 226 -11.15 -16.41 -20.66
C HIS A 226 -9.87 -16.80 -19.91
N LYS A 227 -8.68 -16.51 -20.48
CA LYS A 227 -7.40 -16.70 -19.79
C LYS A 227 -6.54 -15.45 -19.83
N SER A 228 -6.29 -14.87 -18.66
CA SER A 228 -5.41 -13.70 -18.50
C SER A 228 -3.92 -14.06 -18.52
N HIS A 229 -3.59 -15.32 -18.22
CA HIS A 229 -2.26 -15.90 -18.21
C HIS A 229 -2.29 -17.29 -18.86
N VAL A 230 -1.24 -17.64 -19.58
CA VAL A 230 -1.13 -18.89 -20.33
C VAL A 230 0.17 -19.62 -19.98
N HIS A 231 0.18 -20.93 -20.20
CA HIS A 231 1.30 -21.80 -19.86
C HIS A 231 1.89 -22.53 -21.07
N SER A 232 1.31 -22.35 -22.26
CA SER A 232 1.81 -22.94 -23.51
C SER A 232 2.00 -21.88 -24.59
N ILE A 233 2.90 -22.16 -25.53
CA ILE A 233 3.20 -21.28 -26.66
C ILE A 233 2.01 -21.21 -27.63
N GLU A 234 1.26 -22.31 -27.77
CA GLU A 234 0.09 -22.43 -28.63
C GLU A 234 -1.07 -21.57 -28.13
N GLU A 235 -1.33 -21.60 -26.81
CA GLU A 235 -2.31 -20.74 -26.17
C GLU A 235 -1.94 -19.26 -26.32
N ALA A 236 -0.66 -18.92 -26.06
CA ALA A 236 -0.12 -17.57 -26.23
C ALA A 236 -0.30 -17.07 -27.67
N SER A 237 0.07 -17.91 -28.64
CA SER A 237 -0.05 -17.60 -30.07
C SER A 237 -1.50 -17.42 -30.50
N THR A 238 -2.43 -18.18 -29.93
CA THR A 238 -3.86 -18.04 -30.22
C THR A 238 -4.41 -16.71 -29.72
N LEU A 239 -4.08 -16.32 -28.49
CA LEU A 239 -4.50 -15.04 -27.93
C LEU A 239 -3.88 -13.84 -28.65
N ALA A 240 -2.62 -13.95 -29.09
CA ALA A 240 -1.90 -12.89 -29.80
C ALA A 240 -2.44 -12.62 -31.22
N LYS A 241 -3.31 -13.48 -31.78
CA LYS A 241 -3.94 -13.25 -33.09
C LYS A 241 -4.85 -12.02 -33.10
N TYR A 242 -5.45 -11.68 -31.95
CA TYR A 242 -6.28 -10.49 -31.86
C TYR A 242 -5.42 -9.23 -31.81
N LYS A 243 -5.62 -8.35 -32.78
CA LYS A 243 -4.96 -7.04 -32.86
C LYS A 243 -5.96 -5.95 -32.52
N PRO A 244 -5.84 -5.27 -31.37
CA PRO A 244 -6.71 -4.14 -31.06
C PRO A 244 -6.50 -2.99 -32.04
N GLU A 245 -7.59 -2.26 -32.28
CA GLU A 245 -7.56 -0.94 -32.89
C GLU A 245 -7.41 0.10 -31.76
N ILE A 246 -6.44 0.99 -31.88
CA ILE A 246 -6.14 1.99 -30.85
C ILE A 246 -6.75 3.32 -31.25
N ASP A 247 -7.49 3.94 -30.33
CA ASP A 247 -8.01 5.29 -30.49
C ASP A 247 -6.86 6.32 -30.44
N THR A 248 -6.46 6.81 -31.61
CA THR A 248 -5.37 7.77 -31.76
C THR A 248 -5.72 9.16 -31.24
N THR A 249 -7.01 9.50 -31.12
CA THR A 249 -7.46 10.79 -30.60
C THR A 249 -7.19 10.93 -29.10
N LEU A 250 -7.28 9.82 -28.37
CA LEU A 250 -7.06 9.76 -26.92
C LEU A 250 -5.68 9.20 -26.53
N LEU A 251 -4.94 8.61 -27.47
CA LEU A 251 -3.71 7.86 -27.21
C LEU A 251 -2.71 8.62 -26.33
N ILE A 252 -2.33 9.84 -26.70
CA ILE A 252 -1.35 10.64 -25.92
C ILE A 252 -1.89 10.95 -24.52
N THR A 253 -3.18 11.27 -24.41
CA THR A 253 -3.84 11.58 -23.14
C THR A 253 -3.87 10.35 -22.22
N ASP A 254 -4.14 9.17 -22.78
CA ASP A 254 -4.14 7.92 -22.04
C ASP A 254 -2.73 7.53 -21.58
N LEU A 255 -1.71 7.68 -22.43
CA LEU A 255 -0.31 7.45 -22.04
C LEU A 255 0.12 8.40 -20.92
N LYS A 256 -0.23 9.68 -20.99
CA LYS A 256 -0.01 10.66 -19.90
C LYS A 256 -0.68 10.23 -18.60
N ARG A 257 -1.95 9.79 -18.67
CA ARG A 257 -2.69 9.32 -17.47
C ARG A 257 -2.02 8.10 -16.85
N MET A 258 -1.54 7.18 -17.68
CA MET A 258 -0.84 5.98 -17.24
C MET A 258 0.47 6.29 -16.51
N GLU A 259 1.25 7.22 -17.06
CA GLU A 259 2.49 7.72 -16.45
C GLU A 259 2.22 8.46 -15.14
N ALA A 260 1.24 9.38 -15.13
CA ALA A 260 0.84 10.12 -13.95
C ALA A 260 0.40 9.20 -12.80
N SER A 261 -0.33 8.11 -13.09
CA SER A 261 -0.74 7.13 -12.08
C SER A 261 0.46 6.44 -11.43
N THR A 262 1.49 6.08 -12.20
CA THR A 262 2.72 5.49 -11.66
C THR A 262 3.50 6.50 -10.82
N LYS A 263 3.64 7.73 -11.31
CA LYS A 263 4.30 8.82 -10.56
C LYS A 263 3.62 9.10 -9.23
N GLN A 264 2.30 9.20 -9.24
CA GLN A 264 1.50 9.40 -8.02
C GLN A 264 1.68 8.26 -7.00
N ALA A 265 1.70 7.01 -7.46
CA ALA A 265 1.95 5.87 -6.57
C ALA A 265 3.33 5.94 -5.92
N LEU A 266 4.36 6.30 -6.69
CA LEU A 266 5.72 6.47 -6.17
C LEU A 266 5.81 7.62 -5.16
N GLU A 267 5.16 8.74 -5.44
CA GLU A 267 5.12 9.90 -4.55
C GLU A 267 4.43 9.58 -3.22
N TYR A 268 3.26 8.95 -3.26
CA TYR A 268 2.48 8.66 -2.05
C TYR A 268 3.18 7.67 -1.12
N PHE A 269 3.92 6.72 -1.67
CA PHE A 269 4.57 5.64 -0.92
C PHE A 269 6.09 5.85 -0.77
N ASN A 270 6.61 7.04 -1.07
CA ASN A 270 8.04 7.35 -1.01
C ASN A 270 8.68 7.10 0.37
N SER A 271 7.90 7.29 1.45
CA SER A 271 8.32 7.12 2.83
C SER A 271 8.35 5.67 3.29
N THR A 272 7.77 4.75 2.51
CA THR A 272 7.78 3.32 2.82
C THR A 272 9.11 2.70 2.46
N ARG A 273 9.48 1.59 3.10
CA ARG A 273 10.62 0.78 2.66
C ARG A 273 10.27 0.17 1.31
N ASN A 274 10.89 0.65 0.22
CA ASN A 274 10.51 0.25 -1.12
C ASN A 274 11.69 -0.08 -2.05
N ILE A 275 11.41 -0.91 -3.05
CA ILE A 275 12.25 -1.16 -4.22
C ILE A 275 11.42 -0.94 -5.48
N PHE A 276 12.05 -0.39 -6.53
CA PHE A 276 11.39 -0.08 -7.80
C PHE A 276 12.00 -0.84 -8.96
N LEU A 277 11.14 -1.54 -9.71
CA LEU A 277 11.52 -2.43 -10.80
C LEU A 277 10.67 -2.18 -12.05
N TYR A 278 11.31 -2.32 -13.20
CA TYR A 278 10.62 -2.46 -14.47
C TYR A 278 10.60 -3.91 -14.94
N TYR A 279 9.48 -4.35 -15.50
CA TYR A 279 9.32 -5.65 -16.11
C TYR A 279 10.41 -5.95 -17.14
N GLU A 280 10.72 -4.98 -18.00
CA GLU A 280 11.73 -5.10 -19.04
C GLU A 280 13.13 -5.38 -18.47
N ASP A 281 13.43 -4.82 -17.30
CA ASP A 281 14.69 -5.04 -16.60
C ASP A 281 14.77 -6.48 -16.07
N LEU A 282 13.68 -7.01 -15.51
CA LEU A 282 13.63 -8.39 -14.99
C LEU A 282 13.67 -9.47 -16.09
N ILE A 283 13.20 -9.15 -17.30
CA ILE A 283 13.25 -10.05 -18.45
C ILE A 283 14.62 -10.06 -19.10
N ARG A 284 15.28 -8.89 -19.17
CA ARG A 284 16.61 -8.76 -19.76
C ARG A 284 17.69 -9.34 -18.84
N ASP A 285 17.54 -9.11 -17.54
CA ASP A 285 18.54 -9.49 -16.53
C ASP A 285 17.85 -10.16 -15.34
N HIS A 286 17.90 -11.49 -15.33
CA HIS A 286 17.32 -12.30 -14.27
C HIS A 286 18.03 -12.14 -12.92
N THR A 287 19.25 -11.60 -12.88
CA THR A 287 19.97 -11.38 -11.61
C THR A 287 19.25 -10.35 -10.73
N LYS A 288 18.50 -9.42 -11.33
CA LYS A 288 17.66 -8.44 -10.62
C LYS A 288 16.55 -9.05 -9.78
N LEU A 289 16.18 -10.31 -10.02
CA LEU A 289 15.28 -11.03 -9.11
C LEU A 289 15.96 -11.33 -7.77
N GLY A 290 17.28 -11.51 -7.78
CA GLY A 290 18.10 -11.66 -6.58
C GLY A 290 18.05 -10.44 -5.67
N ASP A 291 18.01 -9.23 -6.25
CA ASP A 291 17.84 -7.97 -5.51
C ASP A 291 16.54 -7.95 -4.71
N VAL A 292 15.46 -8.55 -5.25
CA VAL A 292 14.17 -8.64 -4.55
C VAL A 292 14.24 -9.62 -3.39
N VAL A 293 14.87 -10.78 -3.61
CA VAL A 293 15.06 -11.80 -2.57
C VAL A 293 15.93 -11.24 -1.44
N GLU A 294 16.99 -10.49 -1.79
CA GLU A 294 17.85 -9.80 -0.84
C GLU A 294 17.12 -8.66 -0.12
N PHE A 295 16.31 -7.88 -0.83
CA PHE A 295 15.49 -6.80 -0.26
C PHE A 295 14.52 -7.35 0.80
N LEU A 296 13.96 -8.54 0.56
CA LEU A 296 13.17 -9.30 1.52
C LEU A 296 14.01 -10.07 2.55
N ARG A 297 15.34 -9.99 2.49
CA ARG A 297 16.31 -10.63 3.41
C ARG A 297 16.13 -12.15 3.49
N LEU A 298 15.97 -12.78 2.34
CA LEU A 298 15.85 -14.23 2.23
C LEU A 298 17.09 -14.84 1.58
N PRO A 299 17.33 -16.15 1.78
CA PRO A 299 18.38 -16.87 1.07
C PRO A 299 18.16 -16.81 -0.44
N GLN A 300 19.23 -16.66 -1.21
CA GLN A 300 19.15 -16.70 -2.67
C GLN A 300 18.68 -18.07 -3.15
N MET A 301 17.79 -18.07 -4.15
CA MET A 301 17.23 -19.27 -4.75
C MET A 301 16.88 -19.01 -6.22
N ASN A 302 17.05 -20.02 -7.07
CA ASN A 302 16.62 -19.94 -8.47
C ASN A 302 15.10 -19.90 -8.54
N LEU A 303 14.55 -18.75 -8.98
CA LEU A 303 13.11 -18.57 -9.16
C LEU A 303 12.68 -19.04 -10.55
N THR A 304 11.54 -19.71 -10.63
CA THR A 304 11.02 -20.28 -11.88
C THR A 304 9.56 -19.94 -12.08
N SER A 305 9.14 -19.82 -13.34
CA SER A 305 7.75 -19.59 -13.72
C SER A 305 7.39 -20.42 -14.94
N ARG A 306 6.16 -20.92 -14.96
CA ARG A 306 5.57 -21.59 -16.13
C ARG A 306 4.77 -20.62 -17.02
N GLN A 307 4.67 -19.34 -16.67
CA GLN A 307 3.87 -18.40 -17.47
C GLN A 307 4.61 -18.02 -18.75
N VAL A 308 3.88 -17.99 -19.86
CA VAL A 308 4.39 -17.59 -21.17
C VAL A 308 3.87 -16.20 -21.53
N LYS A 309 4.73 -15.36 -22.11
CA LYS A 309 4.38 -14.03 -22.60
C LYS A 309 3.53 -14.15 -23.87
N ILE A 310 2.34 -13.55 -23.85
CA ILE A 310 1.39 -13.59 -24.99
C ILE A 310 1.92 -12.79 -26.19
N HIS A 311 2.18 -11.49 -26.01
CA HIS A 311 2.62 -10.61 -27.11
C HIS A 311 4.16 -10.53 -27.14
N SER A 312 4.77 -11.31 -28.02
CA SER A 312 6.22 -11.35 -28.28
C SER A 312 6.53 -10.79 -29.67
N GLY A 313 7.76 -10.34 -29.92
CA GLY A 313 8.13 -9.72 -31.20
C GLY A 313 7.70 -8.24 -31.35
N PRO A 314 7.85 -7.66 -32.56
CA PRO A 314 7.62 -6.25 -32.86
C PRO A 314 6.19 -5.79 -32.55
N LEU A 315 6.04 -4.56 -32.05
CA LEU A 315 4.72 -4.06 -31.62
C LEU A 315 3.74 -3.85 -32.79
N GLN A 316 4.26 -3.54 -33.98
CA GLN A 316 3.51 -3.43 -35.23
C GLN A 316 2.67 -4.67 -35.53
N GLU A 317 3.16 -5.86 -35.17
CA GLU A 317 2.44 -7.11 -35.41
C GLU A 317 1.19 -7.25 -34.54
N HIS A 318 1.08 -6.48 -33.47
CA HIS A 318 0.03 -6.59 -32.45
C HIS A 318 -0.98 -5.43 -32.46
N ILE A 319 -0.93 -4.53 -33.44
CA ILE A 319 -1.81 -3.35 -33.54
C ILE A 319 -2.47 -3.34 -34.92
N LYS A 320 -3.79 -3.18 -34.98
CA LYS A 320 -4.55 -3.22 -36.24
C LYS A 320 -4.28 -1.98 -37.11
N ASN A 321 -4.33 -0.79 -36.51
CA ASN A 321 -4.11 0.51 -37.16
C ASN A 321 -2.70 1.06 -36.85
N TRP A 322 -1.66 0.26 -37.07
CA TRP A 322 -0.28 0.62 -36.71
C TRP A 322 0.19 1.94 -37.33
N ASP A 323 -0.10 2.18 -38.60
CA ASP A 323 0.40 3.37 -39.30
C ASP A 323 -0.12 4.67 -38.66
N ASP A 324 -1.39 4.68 -38.23
CA ASP A 324 -1.99 5.82 -37.53
C ASP A 324 -1.38 6.01 -36.14
N VAL A 325 -1.13 4.92 -35.41
CA VAL A 325 -0.48 4.95 -34.09
C VAL A 325 0.96 5.46 -34.21
N ASN A 326 1.72 4.93 -35.15
CA ASN A 326 3.08 5.34 -35.46
C ASN A 326 3.12 6.84 -35.80
N LYS A 327 2.25 7.29 -36.71
CA LYS A 327 2.13 8.72 -37.08
C LYS A 327 1.76 9.61 -35.89
N THR A 328 0.90 9.13 -34.99
CA THR A 328 0.45 9.89 -33.82
C THR A 328 1.56 10.05 -32.77
N LEU A 329 2.41 9.04 -32.59
CA LEU A 329 3.46 9.05 -31.57
C LEU A 329 4.79 9.60 -32.06
N LYS A 330 5.06 9.56 -33.36
CA LYS A 330 6.29 10.09 -33.96
C LYS A 330 6.44 11.59 -33.68
N GLY A 331 7.62 12.00 -33.23
CA GLY A 331 7.91 13.38 -32.83
C GLY A 331 7.34 13.77 -31.46
N THR A 332 6.76 12.84 -30.70
CA THR A 332 6.26 13.08 -29.34
C THR A 332 7.19 12.47 -28.29
N ALA A 333 6.99 12.83 -27.01
CA ALA A 333 7.73 12.22 -25.89
C ALA A 333 7.52 10.69 -25.75
N TYR A 334 6.55 10.12 -26.47
CA TYR A 334 6.20 8.70 -26.44
C TYR A 334 6.66 7.93 -27.68
N GLU A 335 7.43 8.56 -28.58
CA GLU A 335 7.97 7.93 -29.78
C GLU A 335 8.77 6.66 -29.45
N ASN A 336 9.53 6.70 -28.35
CA ASN A 336 10.31 5.57 -27.86
C ASN A 336 9.50 4.30 -27.54
N PHE A 337 8.18 4.37 -27.43
CA PHE A 337 7.33 3.18 -27.25
C PHE A 337 7.12 2.39 -28.54
N LEU A 338 7.49 2.94 -29.70
CA LEU A 338 7.42 2.28 -31.00
C LEU A 338 8.58 1.30 -31.22
N ASP A 339 9.75 1.55 -30.62
CA ASP A 339 11.02 0.87 -30.91
C ASP A 339 11.34 -0.36 -30.04
N TYR A 340 10.36 -0.84 -29.26
CA TYR A 340 10.57 -1.85 -28.20
C TYR A 340 9.82 -3.17 -28.40
#